data_AF-A0A1F5ZQK4-F1
#
_entry.id   AF-A0A1F5ZQK4-F1
#
_cell.length_a   1.000
_cell.length_b   1.000
_cell.length_c   1.000
_cell.angle_alpha   90.00
_cell.angle_beta   90.00
_cell.angle_gamma   90.00
#
_symmetry.space_group_name_H-M   'P 1'
#
loop_
_entity.id
_entity.type
_entity.pdbx_description
1 polymer ?
#
loop_
_entity_poly.entity_id
_entity_poly.type
_entity_poly.pdbx_seq_one_letter_code
_entity_poly.pdbx_strand_id
1 'polypeptide(L)'
;MSKNLVLPSIIITTVILIFASVNLLHPKEKSQLVIAPPSIIPSPTIILTIPNRKILENDYHVFQTFNNCGPAALSMALSYNGINISQEILGQDLRPYQIPGGDNDDKSVTLEELAQKAEDLGLIPYHRPRGNIDLVKKFISRGMPVITRTWTRLNEDIGHYRIIKGYDDTTHEIIQDDSLQGKNLRYSYGDFEKLWEKFNYEYLVLVPKEKENLALHILSEYADSKTAWQNAISLSKNHLDQNPDDIYARFNLSVALYNIGDFKSSTEEFEKVENLLPFRTLWYQIEPIEAYYELGNYEKVFSLTDKILNNANRAFSELYILRGGIYKKQGNIGAARNEFEKAVFYNKNLLSAQKALDSL
;
A
#
# COMPACT_ATOMS: atom_id res chain seq x y z
N MET A 1 -68.34 -36.94 34.77
CA MET A 1 -68.09 -38.09 33.89
C MET A 1 -66.59 -38.15 33.58
N SER A 2 -66.07 -39.37 33.50
CA SER A 2 -64.71 -39.82 33.81
C SER A 2 -63.56 -39.27 32.94
N LYS A 3 -62.42 -39.06 33.61
CA LYS A 3 -61.09 -38.80 33.03
C LYS A 3 -60.41 -40.14 32.66
N ASN A 4 -59.73 -40.17 31.51
CA ASN A 4 -58.92 -41.30 31.04
C ASN A 4 -57.50 -41.25 31.61
N LEU A 5 -56.99 -42.44 31.97
CA LEU A 5 -55.64 -42.71 32.49
C LEU A 5 -55.02 -43.82 31.61
N VAL A 6 -53.81 -43.62 31.09
CA VAL A 6 -52.99 -44.69 30.48
C VAL A 6 -51.54 -44.50 30.94
N LEU A 7 -50.95 -45.58 31.47
CA LEU A 7 -49.57 -45.74 31.92
C LEU A 7 -48.84 -46.78 31.03
N PRO A 8 -47.49 -46.82 31.02
CA PRO A 8 -46.69 -47.33 29.91
C PRO A 8 -46.32 -48.82 29.98
N SER A 9 -45.94 -49.38 28.82
CA SER A 9 -45.53 -50.78 28.63
C SER A 9 -44.00 -50.95 28.67
N ILE A 10 -43.56 -52.02 29.33
CA ILE A 10 -42.17 -52.48 29.49
C ILE A 10 -41.93 -53.61 28.50
N ILE A 11 -40.81 -53.58 27.75
CA ILE A 11 -40.36 -54.67 26.87
C ILE A 11 -39.10 -55.30 27.48
N ILE A 12 -39.17 -56.60 27.73
CA ILE A 12 -38.10 -57.48 28.17
C ILE A 12 -37.56 -58.21 26.93
N THR A 13 -36.26 -58.18 26.67
CA THR A 13 -35.62 -59.03 25.65
C THR A 13 -34.48 -59.83 26.26
N THR A 14 -34.57 -61.15 26.06
CA THR A 14 -33.71 -62.21 26.59
C THR A 14 -32.37 -62.26 25.85
N VAL A 15 -31.28 -62.44 26.61
CA VAL A 15 -29.90 -62.57 26.12
C VAL A 15 -29.48 -64.04 26.05
N ILE A 16 -28.88 -64.46 24.93
CA ILE A 16 -28.26 -65.77 24.74
C ILE A 16 -26.78 -65.68 25.16
N LEU A 17 -26.36 -66.58 26.06
CA LEU A 17 -24.97 -66.75 26.51
C LEU A 17 -24.18 -67.65 25.54
N ILE A 18 -22.99 -67.20 25.13
CA ILE A 18 -21.93 -68.05 24.58
C ILE A 18 -20.76 -68.01 25.57
N PHE A 19 -20.37 -69.19 26.06
CA PHE A 19 -19.17 -69.39 26.86
C PHE A 19 -17.94 -69.45 25.97
N ALA A 20 -16.94 -68.61 26.25
CA ALA A 20 -15.56 -68.80 25.78
C ALA A 20 -14.60 -68.58 26.96
N SER A 21 -13.65 -69.50 27.04
CA SER A 21 -12.77 -69.83 28.16
C SER A 21 -11.85 -68.69 28.60
N VAL A 22 -11.76 -68.47 29.91
CA VAL A 22 -10.85 -67.49 30.54
C VAL A 22 -9.47 -68.12 30.71
N ASN A 23 -8.46 -67.63 29.98
CA ASN A 23 -7.06 -67.82 30.35
C ASN A 23 -6.66 -66.69 31.30
N LEU A 24 -6.28 -67.06 32.54
CA LEU A 24 -5.70 -66.13 33.51
C LEU A 24 -4.32 -65.65 33.04
N LEU A 25 -4.23 -64.37 32.69
CA LEU A 25 -2.98 -63.62 32.63
C LEU A 25 -3.00 -62.56 33.75
N HIS A 26 -1.96 -62.59 34.58
CA HIS A 26 -1.75 -61.65 35.69
C HIS A 26 -1.71 -60.21 35.16
N PRO A 27 -2.39 -59.23 35.81
CA PRO A 27 -2.30 -57.84 35.41
C PRO A 27 -0.92 -57.26 35.75
N LYS A 28 -0.20 -56.79 34.73
CA LYS A 28 0.93 -55.86 34.88
C LYS A 28 0.40 -54.53 35.44
N GLU A 29 1.06 -54.01 36.48
CA GLU A 29 0.84 -52.66 37.01
C GLU A 29 0.87 -51.63 35.87
N LYS A 30 -0.24 -50.89 35.73
CA LYS A 30 -0.30 -49.71 34.86
C LYS A 30 0.38 -48.55 35.57
N SER A 31 1.59 -48.22 35.14
CA SER A 31 2.23 -46.93 35.44
C SER A 31 1.32 -45.80 34.96
N GLN A 32 0.69 -45.07 35.88
CA GLN A 32 -0.01 -43.83 35.58
C GLN A 32 1.01 -42.77 35.13
N LEU A 33 1.00 -42.44 33.84
CA LEU A 33 1.69 -41.27 33.31
C LEU A 33 1.01 -40.01 33.86
N VAL A 34 1.69 -39.34 34.79
CA VAL A 34 1.36 -37.96 35.18
C VAL A 34 1.70 -37.06 34.00
N ILE A 35 0.68 -36.59 33.28
CA ILE A 35 0.85 -35.61 32.20
C ILE A 35 1.07 -34.26 32.87
N ALA A 36 2.30 -33.74 32.78
CA ALA A 36 2.60 -32.38 33.21
C ALA A 36 1.79 -31.37 32.37
N PRO A 37 1.33 -30.25 32.96
CA PRO A 37 0.66 -29.20 32.19
C PRO A 37 1.58 -28.71 31.06
N PRO A 38 1.02 -28.30 29.91
CA PRO A 38 1.82 -27.81 28.79
C PRO A 38 2.70 -26.66 29.26
N SER A 39 4.03 -26.83 29.15
CA SER A 39 4.96 -25.72 29.31
C SER A 39 4.62 -24.69 28.24
N ILE A 40 4.24 -23.49 28.67
CA ILE A 40 4.24 -22.30 27.83
C ILE A 40 5.73 -22.03 27.55
N ILE A 41 6.25 -22.59 26.46
CA ILE A 41 7.56 -22.19 25.94
C ILE A 41 7.36 -20.73 25.50
N PRO A 42 8.06 -19.75 26.09
CA PRO A 42 8.02 -18.40 25.54
C PRO A 42 8.51 -18.50 24.09
N SER A 43 7.68 -18.06 23.14
CA SER A 43 8.13 -17.84 21.76
C SER A 43 9.42 -17.03 21.85
N PRO A 44 10.51 -17.43 21.15
CA PRO A 44 11.75 -16.68 21.20
C PRO A 44 11.44 -15.25 20.78
N THR A 45 11.53 -14.31 21.73
CA THR A 45 11.50 -12.90 21.42
C THR A 45 12.67 -12.65 20.48
N ILE A 46 12.36 -12.41 19.21
CA ILE A 46 13.36 -12.10 18.19
C ILE A 46 13.90 -10.70 18.51
N ILE A 47 14.77 -10.58 19.52
CA ILE A 47 15.58 -9.39 19.73
C ILE A 47 16.76 -9.50 18.77
N LEU A 48 16.48 -9.38 17.46
CA LEU A 48 17.52 -9.25 16.46
C LEU A 48 18.02 -7.81 16.50
N THR A 49 19.19 -7.63 17.10
CA THR A 49 19.91 -6.35 17.11
C THR A 49 20.02 -5.79 15.68
N ILE A 50 19.68 -4.52 15.52
CA ILE A 50 19.83 -3.79 14.26
C ILE A 50 21.28 -3.30 14.22
N PRO A 51 22.08 -3.64 13.20
CA PRO A 51 23.45 -3.15 13.12
C PRO A 51 23.46 -1.63 12.86
N ASN A 52 24.50 -0.92 13.30
CA ASN A 52 24.62 0.53 13.09
C ASN A 52 24.75 0.93 11.60
N ARG A 53 25.13 -0.02 10.74
CA ARG A 53 25.20 0.17 9.29
C ARG A 53 24.75 -1.10 8.61
N LYS A 54 23.96 -0.97 7.55
CA LYS A 54 23.66 -2.07 6.62
C LYS A 54 23.48 -1.50 5.23
N ILE A 55 24.03 -2.20 4.24
CA ILE A 55 23.74 -1.99 2.82
C ILE A 55 23.34 -3.37 2.28
N LEU A 56 22.28 -3.40 1.48
CA LEU A 56 21.88 -4.58 0.74
C LEU A 56 22.71 -4.68 -0.53
N GLU A 57 23.24 -5.86 -0.79
CA GLU A 57 24.03 -6.15 -1.99
C GLU A 57 23.09 -6.45 -3.15
N ASN A 58 23.12 -5.60 -4.17
CA ASN A 58 22.48 -5.80 -5.46
C ASN A 58 23.06 -4.79 -6.46
N ASP A 59 23.59 -5.28 -7.58
CA ASP A 59 24.23 -4.45 -8.60
C ASP A 59 23.28 -4.04 -9.74
N TYR A 60 22.04 -4.55 -9.74
CA TYR A 60 21.07 -4.20 -10.76
C TYR A 60 20.53 -2.78 -10.54
N HIS A 61 20.88 -1.90 -11.46
CA HIS A 61 20.38 -0.53 -11.55
C HIS A 61 20.00 -0.23 -13.00
N VAL A 62 18.92 0.52 -13.20
CA VAL A 62 18.48 0.97 -14.52
C VAL A 62 18.14 2.45 -14.51
N PHE A 63 18.59 3.15 -15.55
CA PHE A 63 18.14 4.51 -15.80
C PHE A 63 16.75 4.50 -16.42
N GLN A 64 15.85 5.34 -15.91
CA GLN A 64 14.48 5.40 -16.41
C GLN A 64 14.43 5.90 -17.86
N THR A 65 13.46 5.39 -18.62
CA THR A 65 12.93 6.10 -19.78
C THR A 65 12.01 7.25 -19.33
N PHE A 66 11.53 8.05 -20.29
CA PHE A 66 10.72 9.22 -20.01
C PHE A 66 9.49 8.89 -19.15
N ASN A 67 9.30 9.62 -18.04
CA ASN A 67 8.27 9.40 -17.01
C ASN A 67 8.20 7.98 -16.42
N ASN A 68 9.25 7.17 -16.57
CA ASN A 68 9.24 5.76 -16.16
C ASN A 68 9.82 5.49 -14.76
N CYS A 69 9.89 6.50 -13.89
CA CYS A 69 10.54 6.37 -12.58
C CYS A 69 9.92 5.27 -11.71
N GLY A 70 8.58 5.14 -11.71
CA GLY A 70 7.87 4.08 -10.97
C GLY A 70 8.18 2.67 -11.48
N PRO A 71 7.95 2.36 -12.77
CA PRO A 71 8.31 1.05 -13.34
C PRO A 71 9.81 0.72 -13.23
N ALA A 72 10.69 1.72 -13.38
CA ALA A 72 12.13 1.53 -13.14
C ALA A 72 12.45 1.21 -11.68
N ALA A 73 11.80 1.89 -10.73
CA ALA A 73 11.98 1.64 -9.31
C ALA A 73 11.47 0.26 -8.90
N LEU A 74 10.30 -0.13 -9.41
CA LEU A 74 9.74 -1.47 -9.20
C LEU A 74 10.65 -2.55 -9.80
N SER A 75 11.17 -2.36 -11.01
CA SER A 75 12.17 -3.27 -11.62
C SER A 75 13.38 -3.49 -10.72
N MET A 76 13.96 -2.41 -10.19
CA MET A 76 15.10 -2.50 -9.27
C MET A 76 14.72 -3.20 -7.95
N ALA A 77 13.57 -2.86 -7.35
CA ALA A 77 13.13 -3.47 -6.09
C ALA A 77 12.83 -4.98 -6.24
N LEU A 78 12.19 -5.39 -7.34
CA LEU A 78 11.88 -6.79 -7.64
C LEU A 78 13.14 -7.67 -7.72
N SER A 79 14.26 -7.13 -8.20
CA SER A 79 15.51 -7.88 -8.31
C SER A 79 16.08 -8.36 -6.96
N TYR A 80 15.76 -7.69 -5.84
CA TYR A 80 16.11 -8.17 -4.50
C TYR A 80 15.37 -9.45 -4.08
N ASN A 81 14.28 -9.77 -4.79
CA ASN A 81 13.50 -10.99 -4.60
C ASN A 81 13.74 -11.99 -5.73
N GLY A 82 14.81 -11.81 -6.52
CA GLY A 82 15.15 -12.69 -7.65
C GLY A 82 14.22 -12.57 -8.86
N ILE A 83 13.36 -11.54 -8.90
CA ILE A 83 12.40 -11.32 -9.99
C ILE A 83 13.01 -10.31 -10.97
N ASN A 84 13.35 -10.79 -12.17
CA ASN A 84 14.00 -10.00 -13.20
C ASN A 84 12.99 -9.58 -14.28
N ILE A 85 12.31 -8.46 -14.06
CA ILE A 85 11.39 -7.85 -15.04
C ILE A 85 11.90 -6.46 -15.39
N SER A 86 11.97 -6.14 -16.69
CA SER A 86 12.47 -4.85 -17.16
C SER A 86 11.46 -3.72 -16.92
N GLN A 87 11.97 -2.50 -16.78
CA GLN A 87 11.13 -1.30 -16.68
C GLN A 87 10.24 -1.09 -17.92
N GLU A 88 10.61 -1.66 -19.07
CA GLU A 88 9.85 -1.58 -20.31
C GLU A 88 8.57 -2.41 -20.21
N ILE A 89 8.69 -3.67 -19.77
CA ILE A 89 7.54 -4.56 -19.55
C ILE A 89 6.62 -3.95 -18.49
N LEU A 90 7.17 -3.50 -17.36
CA LEU A 90 6.40 -2.87 -16.30
C LEU A 90 5.74 -1.56 -16.77
N GLY A 91 6.44 -0.76 -17.58
CA GLY A 91 5.89 0.48 -18.13
C GLY A 91 4.74 0.20 -19.10
N GLN A 92 4.86 -0.81 -19.98
CA GLN A 92 3.78 -1.20 -20.90
C GLN A 92 2.55 -1.76 -20.19
N ASP A 93 2.73 -2.28 -18.99
CA ASP A 93 1.64 -2.80 -18.17
C ASP A 93 0.96 -1.69 -17.37
N LEU A 94 1.74 -0.94 -16.59
CA LEU A 94 1.21 0.06 -15.66
C LEU A 94 0.76 1.35 -16.35
N ARG A 95 1.53 1.83 -17.33
CA ARG A 95 1.31 3.11 -18.03
C ARG A 95 1.50 2.95 -19.54
N PRO A 96 0.62 2.21 -20.24
CA PRO A 96 0.82 1.82 -21.65
C PRO A 96 0.87 3.01 -22.63
N TYR A 97 0.29 4.16 -22.29
CA TYR A 97 0.29 5.34 -23.16
C TYR A 97 1.56 6.18 -22.97
N GLN A 98 2.64 5.73 -23.60
CA GLN A 98 3.96 6.36 -23.54
C GLN A 98 4.28 7.07 -24.85
N ILE A 99 4.35 8.40 -24.82
CA ILE A 99 4.73 9.21 -25.98
C ILE A 99 6.19 9.65 -25.82
N PRO A 100 7.08 9.28 -26.75
CA PRO A 100 8.45 9.81 -26.76
C PRO A 100 8.44 11.35 -26.77
N GLY A 101 9.09 11.98 -25.79
CA GLY A 101 9.11 13.44 -25.63
C GLY A 101 8.05 14.02 -24.70
N GLY A 102 7.10 13.21 -24.23
CA GLY A 102 6.28 13.56 -23.09
C GLY A 102 5.10 14.49 -23.32
N ASP A 103 4.68 14.71 -24.55
CA ASP A 103 3.44 15.44 -24.78
C ASP A 103 2.26 14.48 -24.52
N ASN A 104 1.48 14.76 -23.48
CA ASN A 104 0.27 14.00 -23.12
C ASN A 104 0.47 12.49 -22.84
N ASP A 105 1.68 12.04 -22.48
CA ASP A 105 1.89 10.69 -21.95
C ASP A 105 1.38 10.56 -20.50
N ASP A 106 1.17 9.31 -20.07
CA ASP A 106 0.87 9.03 -18.67
C ASP A 106 2.11 9.31 -17.80
N LYS A 107 1.96 10.27 -16.89
CA LYS A 107 3.05 10.97 -16.20
C LYS A 107 3.62 10.22 -15.01
N SER A 108 2.84 9.35 -14.40
CA SER A 108 3.23 8.70 -13.15
C SER A 108 2.38 7.46 -12.91
N VAL A 109 2.85 6.65 -11.98
CA VAL A 109 2.07 5.56 -11.40
C VAL A 109 2.10 5.76 -9.89
N THR A 110 1.08 5.30 -9.20
CA THR A 110 0.93 5.36 -7.74
C THR A 110 1.68 4.21 -7.06
N LEU A 111 1.93 4.34 -5.75
CA LEU A 111 2.49 3.23 -4.96
C LEU A 111 1.54 2.03 -4.90
N GLU A 112 0.23 2.27 -4.92
CA GLU A 112 -0.80 1.22 -4.95
C GLU A 112 -0.76 0.40 -6.24
N GLU A 113 -0.58 1.04 -7.40
CA GLU A 113 -0.39 0.33 -8.66
C GLU A 113 0.89 -0.52 -8.67
N LEU A 114 1.99 0.00 -8.09
CA LEU A 114 3.22 -0.79 -7.92
C LEU A 114 3.00 -1.98 -6.96
N ALA A 115 2.23 -1.76 -5.89
CA ALA A 115 1.87 -2.80 -4.92
C ALA A 115 1.06 -3.91 -5.58
N GLN A 116 -0.04 -3.57 -6.26
CA GLN A 116 -0.89 -4.52 -6.97
C GLN A 116 -0.09 -5.32 -8.00
N LYS A 117 0.82 -4.68 -8.74
CA LYS A 117 1.69 -5.38 -9.68
C LYS A 117 2.64 -6.36 -9.00
N ALA A 118 3.12 -6.04 -7.80
CA ALA A 118 3.96 -6.96 -7.04
C ALA A 118 3.16 -8.17 -6.50
N GLU A 119 1.87 -8.02 -6.20
CA GLU A 119 0.98 -9.13 -5.83
C GLU A 119 0.83 -10.14 -6.96
N ASP A 120 0.64 -9.66 -8.19
CA ASP A 120 0.57 -10.52 -9.39
C ASP A 120 1.83 -11.37 -9.57
N LEU A 121 2.96 -10.90 -9.02
CA LEU A 121 4.26 -11.57 -9.06
C LEU A 121 4.52 -12.45 -7.82
N GLY A 122 3.52 -12.61 -6.96
CA GLY A 122 3.56 -13.50 -5.80
C GLY A 122 4.22 -12.92 -4.55
N LEU A 123 4.51 -11.61 -4.53
CA LEU A 123 4.98 -10.89 -3.34
C LEU A 123 3.79 -10.36 -2.54
N ILE A 124 4.05 -9.97 -1.29
CA ILE A 124 3.09 -9.35 -0.39
C ILE A 124 3.53 -7.90 -0.19
N PRO A 125 2.87 -6.92 -0.83
CA PRO A 125 3.20 -5.53 -0.66
C PRO A 125 2.65 -4.98 0.66
N TYR A 126 3.42 -4.09 1.28
CA TYR A 126 2.93 -3.22 2.34
C TYR A 126 3.19 -1.78 1.95
N HIS A 127 2.17 -1.12 1.40
CA HIS A 127 2.13 0.33 1.18
C HIS A 127 1.51 1.01 2.40
N ARG A 128 2.28 1.88 3.08
CA ARG A 128 1.82 2.55 4.29
C ARG A 128 2.35 3.99 4.34
N PRO A 129 1.62 4.91 4.99
CA PRO A 129 2.11 6.25 5.30
C PRO A 129 3.02 6.23 6.54
N ARG A 130 3.46 7.42 6.97
CA ARG A 130 4.09 7.64 8.28
C ARG A 130 5.38 6.83 8.49
N GLY A 131 6.08 6.51 7.40
CA GLY A 131 7.41 5.95 7.47
C GLY A 131 8.37 6.84 8.27
N ASN A 132 9.47 6.23 8.72
CA ASN A 132 10.57 6.93 9.37
C ASN A 132 11.86 6.13 9.20
N ILE A 133 12.98 6.76 9.51
CA ILE A 133 14.30 6.16 9.37
C ILE A 133 14.44 4.86 10.18
N ASP A 134 13.88 4.76 11.37
CA ASP A 134 13.96 3.54 12.19
C ASP A 134 13.21 2.36 11.57
N LEU A 135 12.05 2.61 10.97
CA LEU A 135 11.29 1.61 10.24
C LEU A 135 12.06 1.13 9.00
N VAL A 136 12.64 2.08 8.25
CA VAL A 136 13.50 1.77 7.10
C VAL A 136 14.66 0.87 7.55
N LYS A 137 15.38 1.22 8.62
CA LYS A 137 16.46 0.40 9.17
C LYS A 137 16.00 -1.02 9.51
N LYS A 138 14.83 -1.18 10.13
CA LYS A 138 14.26 -2.50 10.44
C LYS A 138 14.08 -3.35 9.18
N PHE A 139 13.49 -2.81 8.12
CA PHE A 139 13.34 -3.53 6.85
C PHE A 139 14.67 -3.85 6.17
N ILE A 140 15.56 -2.86 6.05
CA ILE A 140 16.90 -3.03 5.46
C ILE A 140 17.70 -4.09 6.22
N SER A 141 17.67 -4.09 7.55
CA SER A 141 18.37 -5.08 8.38
C SER A 141 17.89 -6.53 8.16
N ARG A 142 16.79 -6.72 7.43
CA ARG A 142 16.17 -8.01 7.08
C ARG A 142 16.15 -8.30 5.58
N GLY A 143 16.93 -7.55 4.80
CA GLY A 143 17.06 -7.80 3.37
C GLY A 143 15.79 -7.46 2.59
N MET A 144 15.05 -6.43 3.01
CA MET A 144 13.90 -5.92 2.30
C MET A 144 14.16 -4.44 1.97
N PRO A 145 14.43 -4.08 0.70
CA PRO A 145 14.57 -2.68 0.30
C PRO A 145 13.22 -1.96 0.46
N VAL A 146 13.27 -0.63 0.55
CA VAL A 146 12.08 0.22 0.71
C VAL A 146 11.95 1.14 -0.49
N ILE A 147 10.83 1.06 -1.20
CA ILE A 147 10.48 2.01 -2.26
C ILE A 147 9.80 3.20 -1.59
N THR A 148 10.20 4.42 -1.93
CA THR A 148 9.55 5.65 -1.45
C THR A 148 9.25 6.58 -2.61
N ARG A 149 8.26 7.46 -2.39
CA ARG A 149 7.99 8.59 -3.28
C ARG A 149 8.47 9.87 -2.61
N THR A 150 9.22 10.67 -3.35
CA THR A 150 9.82 11.92 -2.85
C THR A 150 9.72 13.01 -3.90
N TRP A 151 10.01 14.26 -3.55
CA TRP A 151 10.43 15.20 -4.59
C TRP A 151 11.77 14.77 -5.18
N THR A 152 11.97 15.05 -6.47
CA THR A 152 13.26 14.77 -7.14
C THR A 152 14.38 15.54 -6.44
N ARG A 153 14.15 16.82 -6.14
CA ARG A 153 15.04 17.71 -5.38
C ARG A 153 14.22 18.66 -4.50
N LEU A 154 14.86 19.30 -3.51
CA LEU A 154 14.16 20.09 -2.47
C LEU A 154 13.35 21.28 -3.01
N ASN A 155 13.77 21.88 -4.12
CA ASN A 155 13.15 23.07 -4.72
C ASN A 155 12.46 22.76 -6.05
N GLU A 156 12.02 21.53 -6.24
CA GLU A 156 11.30 21.06 -7.44
C GLU A 156 9.93 20.51 -7.05
N ASP A 157 9.04 20.38 -8.03
CA ASP A 157 7.68 19.85 -7.88
C ASP A 157 7.46 18.57 -8.72
N ILE A 158 8.55 17.87 -9.03
CA ILE A 158 8.53 16.62 -9.80
C ILE A 158 8.62 15.46 -8.81
N GLY A 159 7.53 14.70 -8.69
CA GLY A 159 7.45 13.49 -7.89
C GLY A 159 8.33 12.40 -8.48
N HIS A 160 9.04 11.67 -7.62
CA HIS A 160 10.04 10.71 -8.04
C HIS A 160 10.12 9.50 -7.11
N TYR A 161 10.59 8.38 -7.66
CA TYR A 161 10.73 7.13 -6.93
C TYR A 161 12.19 6.84 -6.61
N ARG A 162 12.41 6.36 -5.38
CA ARG A 162 13.72 5.96 -4.88
C ARG A 162 13.64 4.58 -4.23
N ILE A 163 14.72 3.82 -4.30
CA ILE A 163 14.86 2.57 -3.54
C ILE A 163 15.91 2.76 -2.47
N ILE A 164 15.47 2.83 -1.21
CA ILE A 164 16.39 2.78 -0.08
C ILE A 164 16.86 1.34 0.05
N LYS A 165 18.19 1.15 0.05
CA LYS A 165 18.84 -0.16 0.19
C LYS A 165 19.86 -0.20 1.32
N GLY A 166 20.07 0.90 2.03
CA GLY A 166 21.04 0.96 3.09
C GLY A 166 20.87 2.15 4.02
N TYR A 167 21.58 2.08 5.14
CA TYR A 167 21.73 3.16 6.09
C TYR A 167 23.08 3.06 6.80
N ASP A 168 23.54 4.18 7.34
CA ASP A 168 24.77 4.29 8.13
C ASP A 168 24.56 5.29 9.28
N ASP A 169 24.44 4.78 10.51
CA ASP A 169 24.28 5.61 11.71
C ASP A 169 25.56 6.30 12.15
N THR A 170 26.71 5.94 11.60
CA THR A 170 27.95 6.67 11.87
C THR A 170 27.98 8.00 11.12
N THR A 171 27.42 8.04 9.91
CA THR A 171 27.33 9.25 9.07
C THR A 171 25.93 9.87 9.05
N HIS A 172 24.93 9.23 9.63
CA HIS A 172 23.51 9.63 9.61
C HIS A 172 22.96 9.74 8.18
N GLU A 173 23.22 8.73 7.35
CA GLU A 173 22.86 8.72 5.94
C GLU A 173 22.01 7.51 5.57
N ILE A 174 21.02 7.71 4.69
CA ILE A 174 20.47 6.62 3.88
C ILE A 174 21.33 6.39 2.64
N ILE A 175 21.38 5.14 2.18
CA ILE A 175 21.94 4.76 0.88
C ILE A 175 20.79 4.29 -0.02
N GLN A 176 20.67 4.90 -1.19
CA GLN A 176 19.57 4.65 -2.12
C GLN A 176 20.00 4.60 -3.58
N ASP A 177 19.20 3.92 -4.37
CA ASP A 177 19.30 3.91 -5.83
C ASP A 177 18.14 4.72 -6.43
N ASP A 178 18.46 5.41 -7.53
CA ASP A 178 17.57 6.35 -8.18
C ASP A 178 17.68 6.19 -9.70
N SER A 179 16.55 6.03 -10.38
CA SER A 179 16.52 5.77 -11.82
C SER A 179 16.87 6.99 -12.70
N LEU A 180 17.00 8.18 -12.13
CA LEU A 180 17.44 9.40 -12.82
C LEU A 180 18.86 9.81 -12.40
N GLN A 181 19.15 9.76 -11.10
CA GLN A 181 20.38 10.28 -10.50
C GLN A 181 21.49 9.22 -10.35
N GLY A 182 21.16 7.93 -10.47
CA GLY A 182 22.13 6.83 -10.41
C GLY A 182 22.06 6.01 -9.12
N LYS A 183 23.07 5.14 -8.92
CA LYS A 183 23.13 4.20 -7.80
C LYS A 183 23.99 4.69 -6.63
N ASN A 184 23.75 4.14 -5.44
CA ASN A 184 24.51 4.37 -4.21
C ASN A 184 24.56 5.85 -3.76
N LEU A 185 23.48 6.59 -3.99
CA LEU A 185 23.35 7.97 -3.52
C LEU A 185 23.25 7.98 -2.00
N ARG A 186 23.93 8.95 -1.38
CA ARG A 186 23.98 9.13 0.08
C ARG A 186 23.35 10.45 0.46
N TYR A 187 22.22 10.38 1.15
CA TYR A 187 21.51 11.55 1.64
C TYR A 187 21.53 11.50 3.16
N SER A 188 21.74 12.64 3.81
CA SER A 188 21.54 12.73 5.25
C SER A 188 20.09 12.34 5.59
N TYR A 189 19.85 11.78 6.78
CA TYR A 189 18.50 11.44 7.23
C TYR A 189 17.54 12.63 7.09
N GLY A 190 17.96 13.81 7.56
CA GLY A 190 17.13 15.01 7.49
C GLY A 190 16.87 15.52 6.07
N ASP A 191 17.85 15.45 5.15
CA ASP A 191 17.62 15.89 3.77
C ASP A 191 16.72 14.93 3.00
N PHE A 192 16.81 13.63 3.29
CA PHE A 192 15.86 12.66 2.76
C PHE A 192 14.44 12.90 3.30
N GLU A 193 14.29 13.10 4.61
CA GLU A 193 12.98 13.34 5.24
C GLU A 193 12.29 14.58 4.66
N LYS A 194 13.02 15.67 4.39
CA LYS A 194 12.47 16.88 3.73
C LYS A 194 11.91 16.61 2.32
N LEU A 195 12.46 15.63 1.60
CA LEU A 195 11.93 15.25 0.27
C LEU A 195 10.75 14.30 0.39
N TRP A 196 10.75 13.46 1.43
CA TRP A 196 9.80 12.39 1.65
C TRP A 196 8.52 12.86 2.34
N GLU A 197 8.62 13.86 3.22
CA GLU A 197 7.47 14.46 3.92
C GLU A 197 6.41 15.01 2.97
N LYS A 198 6.79 15.32 1.73
CA LYS A 198 5.93 15.88 0.69
C LYS A 198 4.87 14.89 0.21
N PHE A 199 5.03 13.61 0.57
CA PHE A 199 4.20 12.48 0.20
C PHE A 199 3.84 11.64 1.45
N ASN A 200 3.40 12.27 2.55
CA ASN A 200 2.97 11.59 3.78
C ASN A 200 3.98 10.60 4.41
N TYR A 201 5.26 10.69 4.06
CA TYR A 201 6.25 9.66 4.39
C TYR A 201 5.80 8.26 3.94
N GLU A 202 5.14 8.16 2.79
CA GLU A 202 4.66 6.90 2.24
C GLU A 202 5.79 6.02 1.74
N TYR A 203 5.70 4.74 2.03
CA TYR A 203 6.65 3.73 1.59
C TYR A 203 5.94 2.46 1.14
N LEU A 204 6.62 1.71 0.30
CA LEU A 204 6.23 0.38 -0.16
C LEU A 204 7.37 -0.59 0.09
N VAL A 205 7.08 -1.69 0.78
CA VAL A 205 7.98 -2.83 0.92
C VAL A 205 7.37 -4.03 0.22
N LEU A 206 8.17 -4.71 -0.60
CA LEU A 206 7.76 -5.92 -1.31
C LEU A 206 8.30 -7.15 -0.58
N VAL A 207 7.40 -7.92 0.04
CA VAL A 207 7.77 -8.97 1.00
C VAL A 207 7.58 -10.36 0.38
N PRO A 208 8.61 -11.21 0.31
CA PRO A 208 8.44 -12.62 0.01
C PRO A 208 7.56 -13.33 1.04
N LYS A 209 6.76 -14.31 0.63
CA LYS A 209 5.79 -15.01 1.51
C LYS A 209 6.44 -15.55 2.78
N GLU A 210 7.66 -16.07 2.69
CA GLU A 210 8.42 -16.60 3.83
C GLU A 210 8.86 -15.52 4.85
N LYS A 211 8.85 -14.24 4.47
CA LYS A 211 9.19 -13.10 5.34
C LYS A 211 7.97 -12.35 5.87
N GLU A 212 6.75 -12.78 5.56
CA GLU A 212 5.52 -12.07 5.95
C GLU A 212 5.42 -11.81 7.46
N ASN A 213 5.61 -12.84 8.29
CA ASN A 213 5.57 -12.70 9.75
C ASN A 213 6.61 -11.70 10.28
N LEU A 214 7.77 -11.61 9.62
CA LEU A 214 8.82 -10.65 9.97
C LEU A 214 8.42 -9.22 9.59
N ALA A 215 7.81 -9.03 8.43
CA ALA A 215 7.28 -7.74 8.03
C ALA A 215 6.16 -7.27 8.96
N LEU A 216 5.20 -8.15 9.31
CA LEU A 216 4.15 -7.85 10.28
C LEU A 216 4.72 -7.47 11.65
N HIS A 217 5.77 -8.15 12.11
CA HIS A 217 6.44 -7.79 13.36
C HIS A 217 7.13 -6.41 13.29
N ILE A 218 7.76 -6.06 12.16
CA ILE A 218 8.37 -4.74 11.95
C ILE A 218 7.31 -3.64 11.94
N LEU A 219 6.20 -3.87 11.22
CA LEU A 219 5.09 -2.94 11.09
C LEU A 219 4.31 -2.77 12.39
N SER A 220 4.20 -3.81 13.21
CA SER A 220 3.43 -3.76 14.46
C SER A 220 1.99 -3.25 14.18
N GLU A 221 1.54 -2.21 14.87
CA GLU A 221 0.23 -1.58 14.64
C GLU A 221 0.07 -0.98 13.22
N TYR A 222 1.16 -0.60 12.55
CA TYR A 222 1.13 -0.10 11.17
C TYR A 222 0.82 -1.20 10.14
N ALA A 223 0.74 -2.47 10.57
CA ALA A 223 0.28 -3.56 9.71
C ALA A 223 -1.18 -3.34 9.29
N ASP A 224 -2.01 -2.75 10.15
CA ASP A 224 -3.35 -2.31 9.77
C ASP A 224 -3.26 -0.96 9.04
N SER A 225 -3.80 -0.90 7.82
CA SER A 225 -3.71 0.30 6.99
C SER A 225 -4.44 1.49 7.62
N LYS A 226 -5.62 1.26 8.22
CA LYS A 226 -6.40 2.33 8.84
C LYS A 226 -5.68 2.90 10.06
N THR A 227 -5.08 2.05 10.91
CA THR A 227 -4.24 2.48 12.03
C THR A 227 -3.01 3.25 11.56
N ALA A 228 -2.38 2.86 10.45
CA ALA A 228 -1.26 3.61 9.89
C ALA A 228 -1.66 5.02 9.44
N TRP A 229 -2.81 5.16 8.76
CA TRP A 229 -3.33 6.47 8.36
C TRP A 229 -3.81 7.33 9.54
N GLN A 230 -4.38 6.72 10.58
CA GLN A 230 -4.68 7.43 11.84
C GLN A 230 -3.41 7.99 12.50
N ASN A 231 -2.32 7.23 12.47
CA ASN A 231 -1.02 7.71 12.96
C ASN A 231 -0.43 8.81 12.07
N ALA A 232 -0.64 8.77 10.75
CA ALA A 232 -0.27 9.86 9.84
C ALA A 232 -1.04 11.16 10.15
N ILE A 233 -2.34 11.07 10.47
CA ILE A 233 -3.14 12.21 10.96
C ILE A 233 -2.50 12.82 12.21
N SER A 234 -2.14 12.00 13.19
CA SER A 234 -1.50 12.46 14.42
C SER A 234 -0.15 13.14 14.16
N LEU A 235 0.68 12.60 13.25
CA LEU A 235 1.93 13.24 12.86
C LEU A 235 1.69 14.62 12.23
N SER A 236 0.79 14.70 11.25
CA SER A 236 0.50 15.96 10.58
C SER A 236 -0.05 17.00 11.54
N LYS A 237 -0.93 16.61 12.48
CA LYS A 237 -1.42 17.51 13.53
C LYS A 237 -0.29 18.03 14.43
N ASN A 238 0.63 17.17 14.86
CA ASN A 238 1.78 17.58 15.66
C ASN A 238 2.69 18.58 14.91
N HIS A 239 2.89 18.39 13.60
CA HIS A 239 3.64 19.35 12.78
C HIS A 239 2.91 20.70 12.72
N LEU A 240 1.59 20.68 12.55
CA LEU A 240 0.76 21.88 12.49
C LEU A 240 0.63 22.61 13.82
N ASP A 241 0.75 21.91 14.95
CA ASP A 241 0.83 22.53 16.28
C ASP A 241 2.14 23.31 16.46
N GLN A 242 3.23 22.85 15.82
CA GLN A 242 4.55 23.52 15.85
C GLN A 242 4.66 24.62 14.79
N ASN A 243 4.09 24.38 13.61
CA ASN A 243 4.07 25.30 12.48
C ASN A 243 2.71 25.26 11.79
N PRO A 244 1.75 26.12 12.18
CA PRO A 244 0.42 26.16 11.59
C PRO A 244 0.40 26.44 10.08
N ASP A 245 1.45 27.09 9.56
CA ASP A 245 1.60 27.48 8.15
C ASP A 245 2.33 26.42 7.30
N ASP A 246 2.61 25.24 7.86
CA ASP A 246 3.21 24.15 7.10
C ASP A 246 2.21 23.60 6.06
N ILE A 247 2.39 24.03 4.81
CA ILE A 247 1.53 23.68 3.69
C ILE A 247 1.52 22.17 3.40
N TYR A 248 2.63 21.47 3.64
CA TYR A 248 2.76 20.05 3.34
C TYR A 248 2.20 19.20 4.47
N ALA A 249 2.42 19.57 5.73
CA ALA A 249 1.74 18.91 6.84
C ALA A 249 0.21 19.06 6.73
N ARG A 250 -0.28 20.23 6.31
CA ARG A 250 -1.70 20.45 6.04
C ARG A 250 -2.25 19.57 4.92
N PHE A 251 -1.53 19.51 3.80
CA PHE A 251 -1.91 18.65 2.67
C PHE A 251 -1.85 17.16 3.03
N ASN A 252 -0.81 16.75 3.75
CA ASN A 252 -0.68 15.40 4.28
C ASN A 252 -1.85 15.01 5.18
N LEU A 253 -2.29 15.93 6.06
CA LEU A 253 -3.48 15.73 6.88
C LEU A 253 -4.72 15.49 6.02
N SER A 254 -4.93 16.27 4.95
CA SER A 254 -6.03 16.07 4.01
C SER A 254 -6.03 14.67 3.39
N VAL A 255 -4.88 14.23 2.88
CA VAL A 255 -4.71 12.89 2.27
C VAL A 255 -4.93 11.77 3.31
N ALA A 256 -4.43 11.95 4.53
CA ALA A 256 -4.60 10.95 5.59
C ALA A 256 -6.06 10.86 6.08
N LEU A 257 -6.79 11.98 6.12
CA LEU A 257 -8.22 12.02 6.42
C LEU A 257 -9.06 11.31 5.35
N TYR A 258 -8.71 11.49 4.07
CA TYR A 258 -9.35 10.74 2.98
C TYR A 258 -9.21 9.23 3.18
N ASN A 259 -8.00 8.75 3.47
CA ASN A 259 -7.71 7.34 3.63
C ASN A 259 -8.40 6.67 4.83
N ILE A 260 -8.92 7.43 5.81
CA ILE A 260 -9.76 6.89 6.90
C ILE A 260 -11.26 7.07 6.65
N GLY A 261 -11.65 7.65 5.52
CA GLY A 261 -13.04 7.91 5.12
C GLY A 261 -13.63 9.24 5.62
N ASP A 262 -12.82 10.14 6.20
CA ASP A 262 -13.27 11.47 6.60
C ASP A 262 -13.13 12.47 5.45
N PHE A 263 -13.95 12.26 4.42
CA PHE A 263 -13.90 13.04 3.18
C PHE A 263 -14.18 14.53 3.42
N LYS A 264 -15.08 14.84 4.36
CA LYS A 264 -15.42 16.23 4.69
C LYS A 264 -14.20 16.97 5.23
N SER A 265 -13.59 16.48 6.30
CA SER A 265 -12.41 17.15 6.85
C SER A 265 -11.20 17.06 5.92
N SER A 266 -11.10 16.03 5.08
CA SER A 266 -10.10 15.99 4.00
C SER A 266 -10.20 17.21 3.09
N THR A 267 -11.39 17.51 2.57
CA THR A 267 -11.60 18.69 1.70
C THR A 267 -11.38 20.02 2.44
N GLU A 268 -11.83 20.14 3.69
CA GLU A 268 -11.64 21.35 4.50
C GLU A 268 -10.15 21.66 4.76
N GLU A 269 -9.31 20.66 5.00
CA GLU A 269 -7.86 20.86 5.14
C GLU A 269 -7.18 21.14 3.80
N PHE A 270 -7.63 20.52 2.71
CA PHE A 270 -7.10 20.79 1.36
C PHE A 270 -7.36 22.24 0.92
N GLU A 271 -8.58 22.75 1.13
CA GLU A 271 -8.98 24.10 0.72
C GLU A 271 -8.11 25.20 1.35
N LYS A 272 -7.57 24.95 2.55
CA LYS A 272 -6.66 25.89 3.23
C LYS A 272 -5.33 26.07 2.50
N VAL A 273 -4.91 25.11 1.68
CA VAL A 273 -3.61 25.10 1.00
C VAL A 273 -3.66 24.92 -0.51
N GLU A 274 -4.83 24.70 -1.11
CA GLU A 274 -5.00 24.47 -2.56
C GLU A 274 -4.20 25.46 -3.42
N ASN A 275 -4.28 26.75 -3.11
CA ASN A 275 -3.62 27.81 -3.88
C ASN A 275 -2.12 28.01 -3.54
N LEU A 276 -1.60 27.27 -2.56
CA LEU A 276 -0.21 27.32 -2.12
C LEU A 276 0.59 26.10 -2.59
N LEU A 277 -0.10 25.04 -3.01
CA LEU A 277 0.52 23.81 -3.47
C LEU A 277 1.11 23.95 -4.87
N PRO A 278 2.22 23.26 -5.18
CA PRO A 278 2.71 23.15 -6.54
C PRO A 278 1.64 22.58 -7.47
N PHE A 279 1.57 23.08 -8.71
CA PHE A 279 0.47 22.73 -9.62
C PHE A 279 0.40 21.23 -9.97
N ARG A 280 1.53 20.50 -9.86
CA ARG A 280 1.61 19.05 -10.10
C ARG A 280 1.22 18.19 -8.90
N THR A 281 0.92 18.78 -7.74
CA THR A 281 0.62 18.01 -6.52
C THR A 281 -0.48 16.97 -6.77
N LEU A 282 -1.58 17.38 -7.41
CA LEU A 282 -2.70 16.50 -7.74
C LEU A 282 -2.43 15.56 -8.94
N TRP A 283 -1.28 15.65 -9.59
CA TRP A 283 -0.84 14.61 -10.55
C TRP A 283 -0.37 13.35 -9.81
N TYR A 284 -0.03 13.51 -8.54
CA TYR A 284 0.60 12.46 -7.75
C TYR A 284 -0.29 11.99 -6.61
N GLN A 285 -1.08 12.89 -6.01
CA GLN A 285 -1.95 12.63 -4.87
C GLN A 285 -3.37 13.14 -5.20
N ILE A 286 -4.23 12.23 -5.67
CA ILE A 286 -5.58 12.54 -6.19
C ILE A 286 -6.66 12.57 -5.12
N GLU A 287 -6.33 12.17 -3.89
CA GLU A 287 -7.24 11.96 -2.78
C GLU A 287 -8.21 13.13 -2.54
N PRO A 288 -7.80 14.42 -2.64
CA PRO A 288 -8.76 15.52 -2.52
C PRO A 288 -9.85 15.52 -3.61
N ILE A 289 -9.52 15.13 -4.85
CA ILE A 289 -10.49 15.05 -5.95
C ILE A 289 -11.49 13.93 -5.68
N GLU A 290 -11.00 12.78 -5.22
CA GLU A 290 -11.82 11.64 -4.83
C GLU A 290 -12.71 11.98 -3.64
N ALA A 291 -12.20 12.71 -2.64
CA ALA A 291 -13.00 13.19 -1.52
C ALA A 291 -14.18 14.07 -1.97
N TYR A 292 -13.96 15.01 -2.91
CA TYR A 292 -15.05 15.80 -3.49
C TYR A 292 -16.05 14.93 -4.26
N TYR A 293 -15.60 13.88 -4.96
CA TYR A 293 -16.48 12.94 -5.64
C TYR A 293 -17.40 12.21 -4.64
N GLU A 294 -16.84 11.71 -3.54
CA GLU A 294 -17.60 11.02 -2.48
C GLU A 294 -18.61 11.95 -1.78
N LEU A 295 -18.25 13.23 -1.60
CA LEU A 295 -19.16 14.24 -1.05
C LEU A 295 -20.23 14.73 -2.05
N GLY A 296 -20.17 14.30 -3.31
CA GLY A 296 -21.10 14.76 -4.36
C GLY A 296 -20.81 16.17 -4.88
N ASN A 297 -19.66 16.76 -4.54
CA ASN A 297 -19.25 18.08 -5.04
C ASN A 297 -18.64 17.96 -6.45
N TYR A 298 -19.50 17.62 -7.41
CA TYR A 298 -19.11 17.30 -8.77
C TYR A 298 -18.58 18.51 -9.55
N GLU A 299 -19.01 19.73 -9.21
CA GLU A 299 -18.46 20.96 -9.80
C GLU A 299 -16.96 21.08 -9.51
N LYS A 300 -16.56 20.85 -8.26
CA LYS A 300 -15.15 20.90 -7.86
C LYS A 300 -14.34 19.78 -8.50
N VAL A 301 -14.90 18.57 -8.64
CA VAL A 301 -14.27 17.47 -9.39
C VAL A 301 -14.01 17.88 -10.84
N PHE A 302 -15.01 18.40 -11.56
CA PHE A 302 -14.81 18.85 -12.94
C PHE A 302 -13.79 19.99 -13.03
N SER A 303 -13.85 20.97 -12.12
CA SER A 303 -12.89 22.09 -12.10
C SER A 303 -11.43 21.62 -11.93
N LEU A 304 -11.17 20.72 -10.97
CA LEU A 304 -9.82 20.20 -10.71
C LEU A 304 -9.35 19.28 -11.83
N THR A 305 -10.22 18.39 -12.31
CA THR A 305 -9.86 17.48 -13.42
C THR A 305 -9.64 18.24 -14.73
N ASP A 306 -10.42 19.28 -15.03
CA ASP A 306 -10.18 20.13 -16.21
C ASP A 306 -8.84 20.85 -16.12
N LYS A 307 -8.45 21.36 -14.95
CA LYS A 307 -7.13 21.97 -14.76
C LYS A 307 -5.99 20.98 -15.06
N ILE A 308 -6.13 19.72 -14.69
CA ILE A 308 -5.09 18.70 -14.88
C ILE A 308 -5.06 18.19 -16.33
N LEU A 309 -6.22 17.75 -16.84
CA LEU A 309 -6.34 17.11 -18.15
C LEU A 309 -6.09 18.08 -19.31
N ASN A 310 -6.33 19.38 -19.11
CA ASN A 310 -6.02 20.42 -20.09
C ASN A 310 -4.65 21.09 -19.88
N ASN A 311 -3.88 20.68 -18.87
CA ASN A 311 -2.56 21.23 -18.59
C ASN A 311 -1.51 20.12 -18.45
N ALA A 312 -1.02 19.64 -19.59
CA ALA A 312 0.11 18.71 -19.71
C ALA A 312 -0.06 17.29 -19.11
N ASN A 313 -1.16 16.95 -18.44
CA ASN A 313 -1.42 15.60 -17.92
C ASN A 313 -2.75 15.03 -18.44
N ARG A 314 -2.87 14.93 -19.76
CA ARG A 314 -4.10 14.45 -20.42
C ARG A 314 -4.31 12.94 -20.30
N ALA A 315 -3.25 12.13 -20.21
CA ALA A 315 -3.36 10.67 -20.13
C ALA A 315 -3.57 10.17 -18.69
N PHE A 316 -4.24 10.95 -17.84
CA PHE A 316 -4.57 10.55 -16.47
C PHE A 316 -5.91 9.81 -16.44
N SER A 317 -5.85 8.48 -16.53
CA SER A 317 -7.01 7.60 -16.76
C SER A 317 -8.05 7.63 -15.64
N GLU A 318 -7.60 7.69 -14.38
CA GLU A 318 -8.42 7.70 -13.16
C GLU A 318 -9.38 8.90 -13.15
N LEU A 319 -8.93 10.06 -13.61
CA LEU A 319 -9.76 11.27 -13.64
C LEU A 319 -10.94 11.13 -14.61
N TYR A 320 -10.75 10.42 -15.72
CA TYR A 320 -11.83 10.11 -16.65
C TYR A 320 -12.84 9.12 -16.05
N ILE A 321 -12.40 8.18 -15.22
CA ILE A 321 -13.30 7.29 -14.46
C ILE A 321 -14.18 8.11 -13.52
N LEU A 322 -13.59 9.05 -12.76
CA LEU A 322 -14.37 9.94 -11.87
C LEU A 322 -15.41 10.74 -12.66
N ARG A 323 -15.00 11.41 -13.74
CA ARG A 323 -15.89 12.20 -14.61
C ARG A 323 -17.02 11.36 -15.22
N GLY A 324 -16.71 10.19 -15.76
CA GLY A 324 -17.70 9.27 -16.31
C GLY A 324 -18.68 8.77 -15.25
N GLY A 325 -18.18 8.48 -14.04
CA GLY A 325 -19.00 8.11 -12.89
C GLY A 325 -20.01 9.20 -12.51
N ILE A 326 -19.60 10.47 -12.56
CA ILE A 326 -20.50 11.62 -12.35
C ILE A 326 -21.60 11.65 -13.41
N TYR A 327 -21.24 11.60 -14.69
CA TYR A 327 -22.23 11.62 -15.78
C TYR A 327 -23.19 10.44 -15.71
N LYS A 328 -22.70 9.25 -15.33
CA LYS A 328 -23.53 8.07 -15.12
C LYS A 328 -24.56 8.30 -14.01
N LYS A 329 -24.15 8.86 -12.86
CA LYS A 329 -25.06 9.20 -11.75
C LYS A 329 -26.11 10.25 -12.15
N GLN A 330 -25.78 11.13 -13.09
CA GLN A 330 -26.70 12.13 -13.66
C GLN A 330 -27.62 11.56 -14.76
N GLY A 331 -27.49 10.28 -15.13
CA GLY A 331 -28.24 9.67 -16.23
C GLY A 331 -27.75 10.05 -17.63
N ASN A 332 -26.65 10.79 -17.75
CA ASN A 332 -26.04 11.13 -19.03
C ASN A 332 -25.11 10.01 -19.50
N ILE A 333 -25.70 8.90 -19.94
CA ILE A 333 -24.97 7.68 -20.35
C ILE A 333 -24.02 7.93 -21.53
N GLY A 334 -24.40 8.81 -22.47
CA GLY A 334 -23.54 9.16 -23.61
C GLY A 334 -22.25 9.84 -23.16
N ALA A 335 -22.35 10.84 -22.27
CA ALA A 335 -21.17 11.50 -21.72
C ALA A 335 -20.35 10.55 -20.83
N ALA A 336 -21.00 9.70 -20.04
CA ALA A 336 -20.31 8.69 -19.24
C ALA A 336 -19.46 7.75 -20.10
N ARG A 337 -20.04 7.25 -21.20
CA ARG A 337 -19.36 6.38 -22.17
C ARG A 337 -18.12 7.05 -22.74
N ASN A 338 -18.25 8.29 -23.20
CA ASN A 338 -17.13 9.05 -23.77
C ASN A 338 -15.97 9.21 -22.79
N GLU A 339 -16.24 9.39 -21.49
CA GLU A 339 -15.18 9.51 -20.47
C GLU A 339 -14.55 8.14 -20.18
N PHE A 340 -15.33 7.08 -20.00
CA PHE A 340 -14.78 5.74 -19.77
C PHE A 340 -13.97 5.21 -20.98
N GLU A 341 -14.39 5.52 -22.20
CA GLU A 341 -13.61 5.19 -23.41
C GLU A 341 -12.25 5.91 -23.43
N LYS A 342 -12.17 7.16 -22.96
CA LYS A 342 -10.88 7.86 -22.79
C LYS A 342 -10.02 7.18 -21.72
N ALA A 343 -10.60 6.78 -20.59
CA ALA A 343 -9.88 6.06 -19.55
C ALA A 343 -9.24 4.77 -20.10
N VAL A 344 -10.00 3.97 -20.85
CA VAL A 344 -9.50 2.74 -21.50
C VAL A 344 -8.49 3.06 -22.61
N PHE A 345 -8.68 4.15 -23.35
CA PHE A 345 -7.73 4.56 -24.40
C PHE A 345 -6.34 4.89 -23.82
N TYR A 346 -6.28 5.68 -22.74
CA TYR A 346 -5.01 6.06 -22.10
C TYR A 346 -4.43 4.95 -21.24
N ASN A 347 -5.25 4.11 -20.60
CA ASN A 347 -4.77 2.91 -19.93
C ASN A 347 -5.66 1.70 -20.24
N LYS A 348 -5.31 1.00 -21.33
CA LYS A 348 -6.02 -0.21 -21.77
C LYS A 348 -5.92 -1.36 -20.77
N ASN A 349 -4.95 -1.34 -19.86
CA ASN A 349 -4.74 -2.39 -18.86
C ASN A 349 -5.45 -2.07 -17.53
N LEU A 350 -5.97 -0.85 -17.36
CA LEU A 350 -6.63 -0.42 -16.14
C LEU A 350 -8.00 -1.10 -15.98
N LEU A 351 -8.06 -2.11 -15.10
CA LEU A 351 -9.26 -2.91 -14.89
C LEU A 351 -10.47 -2.09 -14.41
N SER A 352 -10.24 -1.04 -13.63
CA SER A 352 -11.32 -0.13 -13.18
C SER A 352 -11.93 0.63 -14.35
N ALA A 353 -11.14 1.05 -15.35
CA ALA A 353 -11.64 1.69 -16.56
C ALA A 353 -12.48 0.74 -17.42
N GLN A 354 -11.98 -0.49 -17.63
CA GLN A 354 -12.71 -1.53 -18.37
C GLN A 354 -14.06 -1.84 -17.71
N LYS A 355 -14.05 -2.11 -16.40
CA LYS A 355 -15.27 -2.38 -15.61
C LYS A 355 -16.24 -1.19 -15.65
N ALA A 356 -15.73 0.04 -15.60
CA ALA A 356 -16.58 1.22 -15.67
C ALA A 356 -17.30 1.31 -17.02
N LEU A 357 -16.59 1.09 -18.13
CA LEU A 357 -17.15 1.07 -19.48
C LEU A 357 -18.17 -0.06 -19.67
N ASP A 358 -17.85 -1.27 -19.21
CA ASP A 358 -18.73 -2.44 -19.30
C ASP A 358 -20.01 -2.32 -18.46
N SER A 359 -20.00 -1.44 -17.46
CA SER A 359 -21.13 -1.22 -16.55
C SER A 359 -22.22 -0.27 -17.08
N LEU A 360 -22.06 0.27 -18.30
CA LEU A 360 -23.01 1.14 -18.99
C LEU A 360 -23.95 0.36 -19.88
#